data_AF-E0QAR8-F1
#
_entry.id   AF-E0QAR8-F1
#
_cell.length_a   1.000
_cell.length_b   1.000
_cell.length_c   1.000
_cell.angle_alpha   90.00
_cell.angle_beta   90.00
_cell.angle_gamma   90.00
#
_symmetry.space_group_name_H-M   'P 1'
#
loop_
_entity.id
_entity.type
_entity.pdbx_description
1 polymer ?
#
loop_
_entity_poly.entity_id
_entity_poly.type
_entity_poly.pdbx_seq_one_letter_code
_entity_poly.pdbx_strand_id
1 'polypeptide(L)'
;MGCMIPKISRGSNPAGLVKYLFGKGRHNEHANQHLVACSADLLDSFDFDGHPNASYERIGERFDRRYHARERRDDPYPRDRRGKHNPDKDHGRDRVWHCSLSIKAGQGILTDDQWNAIIHDYLKRMDILPDGDASGVTWLAVRHGLSRNGNDHVHVMVQLATDDGWLDTFNDMKGAQQACRRIERERPELVELDRAITESHVRYRYAEWRRWAEWKARRDHTGPLPWPMLGRDERMRRIASVAADTMPKQHVGRIVEACAKASRSEDEFIRRVRREGFSIDPRLRKGVTRESFDSPGQVVGYRITWRSTDGWTERFNATDLGSDMRLRKLRGEWIHDARSEALAVQEWRASMENRPPLVTDGMERGAANLSTHDMERLIDEAFHVALSVRRAGEDPDAYDRALREGLRVFDRLSERYGLEDGFLADQSDVIGNDARREDEGPRTM
;
A
#
# COMPACT_ATOMS: atom_id res chain seq x y z
N MET A 1 6.25 5.13 13.99
CA MET A 1 7.32 5.56 13.06
C MET A 1 6.62 5.76 11.73
N GLY A 2 6.82 6.89 11.04
CA GLY A 2 6.03 7.26 9.86
C GLY A 2 6.27 6.36 8.64
N CYS A 3 5.34 6.38 7.67
CA CYS A 3 5.41 5.65 6.40
C CYS A 3 6.45 6.23 5.44
N MET A 4 6.68 7.55 5.51
CA MET A 4 7.63 8.31 4.74
C MET A 4 8.91 8.58 5.53
N ILE A 5 10.04 8.18 4.98
CA ILE A 5 11.36 8.28 5.62
C ILE A 5 12.22 9.28 4.86
N PRO A 6 12.57 10.44 5.46
CA PRO A 6 13.52 11.38 4.90
C PRO A 6 14.95 11.04 5.31
N LYS A 7 15.88 11.14 4.37
CA LYS A 7 17.33 11.08 4.64
C LYS A 7 18.03 12.21 3.93
N ILE A 8 18.62 13.11 4.72
CA ILE A 8 19.35 14.28 4.22
C ILE A 8 20.85 13.98 4.17
N SER A 9 21.46 14.34 3.05
CA SER A 9 22.90 14.46 2.85
C SER A 9 23.25 15.83 2.24
N ARG A 10 24.54 16.17 2.31
CA ARG A 10 25.10 17.40 1.75
C ARG A 10 26.20 17.07 0.76
N GLY A 11 26.46 17.97 -0.18
CA GLY A 11 27.59 17.87 -1.09
C GLY A 11 27.92 19.16 -1.82
N SER A 12 28.94 19.08 -2.67
CA SER A 12 29.52 20.25 -3.38
C SER A 12 29.69 20.04 -4.88
N ASN A 13 29.24 18.91 -5.43
CA ASN A 13 29.39 18.55 -6.85
C ASN A 13 28.02 18.26 -7.49
N PRO A 14 27.32 19.28 -7.99
CA PRO A 14 26.01 19.10 -8.63
C PRO A 14 26.05 18.17 -9.83
N ALA A 15 27.02 18.35 -10.75
CA ALA A 15 27.12 17.51 -11.94
C ALA A 15 27.31 16.02 -11.58
N GLY A 16 28.16 15.75 -10.59
CA GLY A 16 28.35 14.40 -10.05
C GLY A 16 27.09 13.82 -9.41
N LEU A 17 26.30 14.65 -8.72
CA LEU A 17 25.03 14.22 -8.12
C LEU A 17 23.97 13.95 -9.19
N VAL A 18 23.80 14.83 -10.18
CA VAL A 18 22.89 14.62 -11.31
C VAL A 18 23.25 13.33 -12.06
N LYS A 19 24.53 13.12 -12.35
CA LYS A 19 25.03 11.86 -12.94
C LYS A 19 24.70 10.64 -12.09
N TYR A 20 24.76 10.76 -10.77
CA TYR A 20 24.37 9.67 -9.87
C TYR A 20 22.87 9.38 -9.92
N LEU A 21 22.02 10.41 -9.90
CA LEU A 21 20.55 10.28 -9.94
C LEU A 21 20.07 9.63 -11.23
N PHE A 22 20.60 10.07 -12.39
CA PHE A 22 20.23 9.49 -13.69
C PHE A 22 21.03 8.24 -14.08
N GLY A 23 22.07 7.91 -13.31
CA GLY A 23 22.85 6.68 -13.45
C GLY A 23 22.19 5.48 -12.77
N LYS A 24 22.82 4.30 -12.87
CA LYS A 24 22.34 3.06 -12.23
C LYS A 24 22.44 3.07 -10.69
N GLY A 25 23.02 4.11 -10.10
CA GLY A 25 23.41 4.14 -8.68
C GLY A 25 24.67 3.32 -8.39
N ARG A 26 25.10 3.29 -7.11
CA ARG A 26 26.34 2.60 -6.69
C ARG A 26 26.19 1.08 -6.60
N HIS A 27 24.96 0.59 -6.42
CA HIS A 27 24.65 -0.83 -6.27
C HIS A 27 23.49 -1.29 -7.18
N ASN A 28 23.29 -0.63 -8.35
CA ASN A 28 22.17 -0.89 -9.27
C ASN A 28 20.79 -0.72 -8.61
N GLU A 29 20.64 0.31 -7.77
CA GLU A 29 19.41 0.58 -7.02
C GLU A 29 18.37 1.36 -7.84
N HIS A 30 18.78 1.98 -8.95
CA HIS A 30 17.91 2.79 -9.79
C HIS A 30 17.41 1.96 -10.98
N ALA A 31 16.09 1.82 -11.11
CA ALA A 31 15.46 0.99 -12.15
C ALA A 31 14.52 1.77 -13.07
N ASN A 32 14.04 2.94 -12.64
CA ASN A 32 13.13 3.80 -13.38
C ASN A 32 13.44 5.28 -13.11
N GLN A 33 14.68 5.71 -13.33
CA GLN A 33 15.09 7.08 -13.01
C GLN A 33 14.59 8.09 -14.04
N HIS A 34 13.72 9.00 -13.60
CA HIS A 34 13.16 10.09 -14.41
C HIS A 34 12.85 11.30 -13.53
N LEU A 35 12.84 12.48 -14.13
CA LEU A 35 12.43 13.71 -13.47
C LEU A 35 10.92 13.69 -13.18
N VAL A 36 10.54 14.05 -11.96
CA VAL A 36 9.13 14.24 -11.57
C VAL A 36 8.77 15.72 -11.43
N ALA A 37 9.70 16.52 -10.91
CA ALA A 37 9.50 17.95 -10.72
C ALA A 37 10.83 18.70 -10.72
N CYS A 38 10.83 19.97 -11.13
CA CYS A 38 12.01 20.84 -11.02
C CYS A 38 11.61 22.32 -10.99
N SER A 39 12.58 23.17 -10.67
CA SER A 39 12.47 24.62 -10.82
C SER A 39 12.45 25.03 -12.29
N ALA A 40 11.76 26.14 -12.59
CA ALA A 40 11.55 26.62 -13.95
C ALA A 40 12.87 26.87 -14.73
N ASP A 41 13.95 27.27 -14.04
CA ASP A 41 15.27 27.51 -14.64
C ASP A 41 16.00 26.24 -15.10
N LEU A 42 15.51 25.06 -14.71
CA LEU A 42 16.03 23.77 -15.12
C LEU A 42 15.15 23.02 -16.13
N LEU A 43 13.90 23.46 -16.35
CA LEU A 43 12.93 22.75 -17.18
C LEU A 43 13.46 22.43 -18.59
N ASP A 44 14.11 23.41 -19.24
CA ASP A 44 14.71 23.25 -20.58
C ASP A 44 15.87 22.26 -20.65
N SER A 45 16.30 21.70 -19.52
CA SER A 45 17.40 20.72 -19.45
C SER A 45 16.92 19.26 -19.51
N PHE A 46 15.61 19.05 -19.60
CA PHE A 46 14.98 17.74 -19.61
C PHE A 46 13.96 17.62 -20.74
N ASP A 47 13.86 16.41 -21.30
CA ASP A 47 12.82 16.06 -22.28
C ASP A 47 11.49 15.74 -21.58
N PHE A 48 10.42 15.65 -22.37
CA PHE A 48 9.07 15.34 -21.88
C PHE A 48 8.96 13.98 -21.16
N ASP A 49 9.88 13.05 -21.41
CA ASP A 49 9.96 11.76 -20.72
C ASP A 49 10.72 11.84 -19.38
N GLY A 50 11.16 13.04 -18.99
CA GLY A 50 11.88 13.31 -17.75
C GLY A 50 13.36 12.94 -17.81
N HIS A 51 13.92 12.61 -18.97
CA HIS A 51 15.35 12.35 -19.13
C HIS A 51 16.14 13.62 -19.46
N PRO A 52 17.42 13.71 -19.04
CA PRO A 52 18.29 14.84 -19.37
C PRO A 52 18.51 14.98 -20.88
N ASN A 53 18.28 16.17 -21.43
CA ASN A 53 18.58 16.51 -22.83
C ASN A 53 19.84 17.38 -22.98
N ALA A 54 20.47 17.73 -21.85
CA ALA A 54 21.76 18.38 -21.76
C ALA A 54 22.77 17.49 -21.04
N SER A 55 24.08 17.78 -21.21
CA SER A 55 25.12 17.07 -20.46
C SER A 55 24.98 17.30 -18.95
N TYR A 56 25.40 16.32 -18.14
CA TYR A 56 25.35 16.44 -16.68
C TYR A 56 26.16 17.62 -16.16
N GLU A 57 27.26 17.96 -16.85
CA GLU A 57 28.08 19.14 -16.58
C GLU A 57 27.26 20.42 -16.77
N ARG A 58 26.55 20.55 -17.90
CA ARG A 58 25.73 21.73 -18.20
C ARG A 58 24.55 21.87 -17.24
N ILE A 59 23.94 20.76 -16.84
CA ILE A 59 22.88 20.77 -15.82
C ILE A 59 23.46 21.19 -14.47
N GLY A 60 24.63 20.67 -14.11
CA GLY A 60 25.34 21.06 -12.89
C GLY A 60 25.70 22.54 -12.84
N GLU A 61 26.19 23.10 -13.95
CA GLU A 61 26.48 24.53 -14.10
C GLU A 61 25.22 25.38 -13.93
N ARG A 62 24.10 25.00 -14.57
CA ARG A 62 22.81 25.68 -14.38
C ARG A 62 22.37 25.62 -12.92
N PHE A 63 22.52 24.45 -12.28
CA PHE A 63 22.18 24.22 -10.88
C PHE A 63 22.98 25.12 -9.92
N ASP A 64 24.27 25.36 -10.21
CA ASP A 64 25.17 26.20 -9.40
C ASP A 64 25.16 27.69 -9.81
N ARG A 65 24.37 28.10 -10.80
CA ARG A 65 24.36 29.49 -11.30
C ARG A 65 24.19 30.53 -10.18
N ARG A 66 23.26 30.28 -9.26
CA ARG A 66 22.95 31.18 -8.13
C ARG A 66 24.10 31.24 -7.12
N TYR A 67 24.73 30.10 -6.84
CA TYR A 67 25.93 30.03 -6.04
C TYR A 67 27.06 30.90 -6.64
N HIS A 68 27.36 30.73 -7.92
CA HIS A 68 28.40 31.52 -8.59
C HIS A 68 28.05 33.01 -8.71
N ALA A 69 26.76 33.37 -8.79
CA ALA A 69 26.33 34.76 -8.78
C ALA A 69 26.60 35.43 -7.42
N ARG A 70 26.39 34.72 -6.31
CA ARG A 70 26.70 35.19 -4.96
C ARG A 70 28.18 35.22 -4.65
N GLU A 71 28.91 34.18 -5.08
CA GLU A 71 30.37 34.12 -4.98
C GLU A 71 31.04 35.34 -5.63
N ARG A 72 30.54 35.78 -6.80
CA ARG A 72 31.02 37.00 -7.48
C ARG A 72 30.65 38.31 -6.77
N ARG A 73 29.70 38.30 -5.84
CA ARG A 73 29.25 39.46 -5.05
C ARG A 73 29.91 39.51 -3.66
N ASP A 74 30.90 38.65 -3.41
CA ASP A 74 31.49 38.47 -2.08
C ASP A 74 30.43 38.18 -0.99
N ASP A 75 29.35 37.48 -1.35
CA ASP A 75 28.33 36.95 -0.42
C ASP A 75 28.48 35.43 -0.30
N PRO A 76 29.52 34.95 0.41
CA PRO A 76 29.84 33.53 0.48
C PRO A 76 28.82 32.76 1.33
N TYR A 77 28.69 31.45 1.06
CA TYR A 77 27.82 30.56 1.83
C TYR A 77 28.12 30.70 3.34
N PRO A 78 27.10 30.93 4.20
CA PRO A 78 27.30 31.05 5.63
C PRO A 78 28.06 29.84 6.17
N ARG A 79 29.02 30.11 7.07
CA ARG A 79 29.85 29.06 7.68
C ARG A 79 28.95 27.93 8.19
N ASP A 80 29.17 26.73 7.67
CA ASP A 80 28.48 25.53 8.11
C ASP A 80 28.56 25.45 9.64
N ARG A 81 27.39 25.45 10.29
CA ARG A 81 27.27 25.36 11.75
C ARG A 81 27.72 23.99 12.28
N ARG A 82 28.03 23.03 11.40
CA ARG A 82 28.61 21.71 11.74
C ARG A 82 30.12 21.70 11.51
N GLY A 83 30.86 22.51 12.29
CA GLY A 83 32.31 22.74 12.20
C GLY A 83 33.24 21.51 12.31
N LYS A 84 32.71 20.27 12.35
CA LYS A 84 33.49 19.03 12.31
C LYS A 84 33.74 18.51 10.88
N HIS A 85 32.92 18.89 9.90
CA HIS A 85 32.97 18.34 8.54
C HIS A 85 33.44 19.31 7.44
N ASN A 86 33.88 20.51 7.82
CA ASN A 86 34.60 21.47 6.96
C ASN A 86 35.77 22.14 7.73
N PRO A 87 36.80 21.38 8.15
CA PRO A 87 37.89 21.92 8.98
C PRO A 87 38.69 23.01 8.25
N ASP A 88 38.80 22.89 6.92
CA ASP A 88 39.57 23.79 6.05
C ASP A 88 38.79 25.05 5.66
N LYS A 89 37.51 25.15 6.06
CA LYS A 89 36.60 26.27 5.76
C LYS A 89 36.50 26.54 4.25
N ASP A 90 36.48 25.47 3.46
CA ASP A 90 36.32 25.55 2.01
C ASP A 90 35.04 26.32 1.67
N HIS A 91 35.17 27.31 0.80
CA HIS A 91 34.06 28.12 0.33
C HIS A 91 33.03 27.25 -0.42
N GLY A 92 31.74 27.48 -0.16
CA GLY A 92 30.66 26.78 -0.87
C GLY A 92 30.58 25.27 -0.63
N ARG A 93 31.28 24.74 0.37
CA ARG A 93 31.18 23.32 0.73
C ARG A 93 29.78 23.01 1.25
N ASP A 94 29.26 21.85 0.86
CA ASP A 94 27.96 21.34 1.33
C ASP A 94 26.75 22.22 0.95
N ARG A 95 26.93 23.08 -0.07
CA ARG A 95 25.91 23.98 -0.63
C ARG A 95 24.76 23.25 -1.34
N VAL A 96 24.95 21.99 -1.72
CA VAL A 96 23.91 21.15 -2.30
C VAL A 96 23.22 20.39 -1.19
N TRP A 97 21.94 20.66 -1.00
CA TRP A 97 21.08 19.86 -0.15
C TRP A 97 20.48 18.71 -0.96
N HIS A 98 20.60 17.49 -0.43
CA HIS A 98 20.02 16.31 -1.05
C HIS A 98 19.21 15.54 -0.02
N CYS A 99 17.93 15.31 -0.31
CA CYS A 99 17.05 14.50 0.49
C CYS A 99 16.48 13.34 -0.32
N SER A 100 16.69 12.10 0.12
CA SER A 100 15.89 10.98 -0.37
C SER A 100 14.64 10.84 0.50
N LEU A 101 13.47 10.90 -0.13
CA LEU A 101 12.19 10.54 0.46
C LEU A 101 11.82 9.14 -0.01
N SER A 102 11.35 8.31 0.91
CA SER A 102 10.93 6.96 0.57
C SER A 102 9.66 6.59 1.30
N ILE A 103 8.75 5.92 0.61
CA ILE A 103 7.55 5.30 1.17
C ILE A 103 7.90 3.84 1.45
N LYS A 104 7.61 3.39 2.67
CA LYS A 104 7.93 2.02 3.07
C LYS A 104 7.21 1.05 2.13
N ALA A 105 7.98 0.04 1.74
CA ALA A 105 7.53 -1.19 1.16
C ALA A 105 6.14 -1.61 1.66
N GLY A 106 5.14 -1.45 0.79
CA GLY A 106 3.78 -1.89 1.02
C GLY A 106 2.74 -0.92 1.48
N GLN A 107 3.03 0.36 1.30
CA GLN A 107 2.05 1.41 1.51
C GLN A 107 1.60 2.01 0.18
N GLY A 108 1.60 1.16 -0.86
CA GLY A 108 1.38 1.58 -2.23
C GLY A 108 2.64 2.18 -2.85
N ILE A 109 2.52 2.54 -4.12
CA ILE A 109 3.50 3.27 -4.91
C ILE A 109 2.75 4.45 -5.47
N LEU A 110 3.35 5.61 -5.40
CA LEU A 110 2.66 6.80 -5.85
C LEU A 110 2.83 6.99 -7.35
N THR A 111 1.84 7.62 -7.97
CA THR A 111 1.97 8.17 -9.32
C THR A 111 2.96 9.34 -9.32
N ASP A 112 3.44 9.73 -10.50
CA ASP A 112 4.33 10.89 -10.61
C ASP A 112 3.62 12.18 -10.19
N ASP A 113 2.32 12.31 -10.46
CA ASP A 113 1.51 13.45 -10.00
C ASP A 113 1.40 13.50 -8.46
N GLN A 114 1.20 12.35 -7.82
CA GLN A 114 1.19 12.27 -6.35
C GLN A 114 2.56 12.59 -5.77
N TRP A 115 3.64 12.07 -6.37
CA TRP A 115 5.00 12.44 -5.96
C TRP A 115 5.26 13.93 -6.14
N ASN A 116 4.89 14.50 -7.28
CA ASN A 116 5.01 15.92 -7.57
C ASN A 116 4.31 16.75 -6.49
N ALA A 117 3.05 16.44 -6.19
CA ALA A 117 2.29 17.11 -5.15
C ALA A 117 2.96 16.99 -3.76
N ILE A 118 3.46 15.80 -3.40
CA ILE A 118 4.16 15.57 -2.13
C ILE A 118 5.47 16.35 -2.07
N ILE A 119 6.24 16.41 -3.15
CA ILE A 119 7.51 17.13 -3.21
C ILE A 119 7.27 18.62 -2.98
N HIS A 120 6.29 19.21 -3.66
CA HIS A 120 5.93 20.62 -3.45
C HIS A 120 5.48 20.89 -2.02
N ASP A 121 4.61 20.05 -1.44
CA ASP A 121 4.16 20.19 -0.05
C ASP A 121 5.32 20.02 0.95
N TYR A 122 6.21 19.06 0.69
CA TYR A 122 7.40 18.82 1.50
C TYR A 122 8.37 20.00 1.47
N LEU A 123 8.68 20.53 0.29
CA LEU A 123 9.54 21.70 0.13
C LEU A 123 8.93 22.96 0.77
N LYS A 124 7.61 23.13 0.69
CA LYS A 124 6.90 24.20 1.39
C LYS A 124 7.04 24.08 2.91
N ARG A 125 6.83 22.89 3.47
CA ARG A 125 6.93 22.62 4.91
C ARG A 125 8.36 22.66 5.46
N MET A 126 9.34 22.51 4.58
CA MET A 126 10.75 22.69 4.87
C MET A 126 11.20 24.15 4.77
N ASP A 127 10.29 25.07 4.47
CA ASP A 127 10.57 26.50 4.26
C ASP A 127 11.56 26.75 3.10
N ILE A 128 11.60 25.81 2.14
CA ILE A 128 12.40 25.93 0.92
C ILE A 128 11.59 26.63 -0.18
N LEU A 129 10.28 26.36 -0.25
CA LEU A 129 9.33 26.97 -1.19
C LEU A 129 8.05 27.45 -0.45
N PRO A 130 8.14 28.46 0.45
CA PRO A 130 7.04 28.84 1.34
C PRO A 130 5.78 29.34 0.59
N ASP A 131 5.96 30.12 -0.48
CA ASP A 131 4.85 30.74 -1.24
C ASP A 131 4.45 29.96 -2.50
N GLY A 132 5.09 28.80 -2.76
CA GLY A 132 4.91 28.04 -3.99
C GLY A 132 5.53 28.70 -5.23
N ASP A 133 5.97 29.95 -5.13
CA ASP A 133 6.72 30.64 -6.18
C ASP A 133 8.18 30.13 -6.20
N ALA A 134 8.49 29.35 -7.23
CA ALA A 134 9.78 28.69 -7.42
C ALA A 134 10.83 29.61 -8.09
N SER A 135 10.50 30.87 -8.36
CA SER A 135 11.33 31.75 -9.20
C SER A 135 12.72 32.01 -8.64
N GLY A 136 12.92 31.94 -7.32
CA GLY A 136 14.19 32.26 -6.63
C GLY A 136 15.08 31.08 -6.21
N VAL A 137 14.65 29.83 -6.36
CA VAL A 137 15.36 28.64 -5.83
C VAL A 137 15.58 27.62 -6.95
N THR A 138 16.81 27.10 -7.09
CA THR A 138 17.11 26.02 -8.04
C THR A 138 16.96 24.65 -7.37
N TRP A 139 16.10 23.78 -7.90
CA TRP A 139 15.88 22.44 -7.35
C TRP A 139 15.37 21.46 -8.41
N LEU A 140 15.55 20.18 -8.14
CA LEU A 140 15.00 19.10 -8.97
C LEU A 140 14.66 17.88 -8.13
N ALA A 141 13.73 17.06 -8.60
CA ALA A 141 13.34 15.81 -7.98
C ALA A 141 13.31 14.68 -9.01
N VAL A 142 14.13 13.66 -8.75
CA VAL A 142 14.27 12.47 -9.59
C VAL A 142 13.71 11.28 -8.86
N ARG A 143 12.70 10.65 -9.44
CA ARG A 143 12.13 9.41 -8.91
C ARG A 143 12.92 8.25 -9.46
N HIS A 144 13.33 7.32 -8.61
CA HIS A 144 14.03 6.10 -9.04
C HIS A 144 13.10 4.88 -9.12
N GLY A 145 11.84 5.06 -8.71
CA GLY A 145 10.90 3.98 -8.46
C GLY A 145 11.30 3.26 -7.19
N LEU A 146 11.47 1.95 -7.24
CA LEU A 146 11.59 1.15 -6.03
C LEU A 146 13.00 0.73 -5.76
N SER A 147 13.39 0.90 -4.51
CA SER A 147 14.66 0.41 -3.98
C SER A 147 14.72 -1.12 -3.97
N ARG A 148 15.90 -1.67 -3.67
CA ARG A 148 16.13 -3.10 -3.47
C ARG A 148 15.20 -3.74 -2.42
N ASN A 149 14.74 -2.95 -1.45
CA ASN A 149 13.82 -3.39 -0.40
C ASN A 149 12.35 -3.14 -0.75
N GLY A 150 12.06 -2.65 -1.96
CA GLY A 150 10.70 -2.40 -2.43
C GLY A 150 10.08 -1.10 -1.92
N ASN A 151 10.87 -0.17 -1.36
CA ASN A 151 10.40 1.17 -1.03
C ASN A 151 10.36 2.04 -2.28
N ASP A 152 9.23 2.65 -2.62
CA ASP A 152 9.14 3.68 -3.65
C ASP A 152 9.82 4.95 -3.15
N HIS A 153 10.70 5.56 -3.96
CA HIS A 153 11.54 6.65 -3.50
C HIS A 153 11.89 7.67 -4.56
N VAL A 154 12.00 8.92 -4.10
CA VAL A 154 12.39 10.09 -4.86
C VAL A 154 13.58 10.78 -4.20
N HIS A 155 14.45 11.34 -5.02
CA HIS A 155 15.60 12.12 -4.60
C HIS A 155 15.35 13.57 -4.95
N VAL A 156 15.28 14.42 -3.94
CA VAL A 156 15.13 15.88 -4.06
C VAL A 156 16.47 16.54 -3.83
N MET A 157 16.89 17.37 -4.77
CA MET A 157 18.14 18.11 -4.74
C MET A 157 17.83 19.60 -4.81
N VAL A 158 18.38 20.39 -3.88
CA VAL A 158 18.13 21.84 -3.73
C VAL A 158 19.45 22.58 -3.61
N GLN A 159 19.57 23.67 -4.37
CA GLN A 159 20.65 24.65 -4.23
C GLN A 159 20.32 25.55 -3.05
N LEU A 160 21.24 25.65 -2.08
CA LEU A 160 21.02 26.51 -0.91
C LEU A 160 21.18 28.00 -1.23
N ALA A 161 21.93 28.34 -2.28
CA ALA A 161 21.99 29.71 -2.80
C ALA A 161 20.70 30.04 -3.57
N THR A 162 19.94 31.01 -3.07
CA THR A 162 18.74 31.53 -3.74
C THR A 162 19.03 32.87 -4.42
N ASP A 163 18.05 33.53 -5.02
CA ASP A 163 18.20 34.90 -5.53
C ASP A 163 18.22 35.95 -4.39
N ASP A 164 17.60 35.65 -3.24
CA ASP A 164 17.44 36.59 -2.11
C ASP A 164 18.35 36.32 -0.90
N GLY A 165 18.84 35.09 -0.73
CA GLY A 165 19.80 34.77 0.30
C GLY A 165 20.32 33.35 0.24
N TRP A 166 20.50 32.79 1.43
CA TRP A 166 20.84 31.41 1.65
C TRP A 166 19.74 30.76 2.47
N LEU A 167 19.33 29.55 2.07
CA LEU A 167 18.37 28.77 2.85
C LEU A 167 18.97 28.38 4.20
N ASP A 168 18.20 28.54 5.29
CA ASP A 168 18.63 28.09 6.61
C ASP A 168 18.51 26.56 6.69
N THR A 169 19.56 25.96 7.24
CA THR A 169 19.71 24.50 7.37
C THR A 169 19.67 24.05 8.82
N PHE A 170 19.46 24.98 9.75
CA PHE A 170 19.40 24.69 11.16
C PHE A 170 18.24 23.72 11.47
N ASN A 171 18.56 22.61 12.13
CA ASN A 171 17.61 21.55 12.47
C ASN A 171 16.81 20.96 11.28
N ASP A 172 17.31 21.07 10.05
CA ASP A 172 16.71 20.52 8.84
C ASP A 172 16.29 19.04 8.96
N MET A 173 17.09 18.20 9.63
CA MET A 173 16.75 16.79 9.88
C MET A 173 15.52 16.61 10.77
N LYS A 174 15.34 17.48 11.78
CA LYS A 174 14.14 17.47 12.62
C LYS A 174 12.95 18.04 11.85
N GLY A 175 13.17 19.13 11.11
CA GLY A 175 12.16 19.73 10.23
C GLY A 175 11.63 18.73 9.20
N ALA A 176 12.53 17.98 8.55
CA ALA A 176 12.19 16.94 7.58
C ALA A 176 11.32 15.84 8.18
N GLN A 177 11.67 15.34 9.36
CA GLN A 177 10.87 14.33 10.03
C GLN A 177 9.49 14.85 10.44
N GLN A 178 9.41 16.10 10.88
CA GLN A 178 8.12 16.73 11.20
C GLN A 178 7.28 16.98 9.96
N ALA A 179 7.90 17.43 8.86
CA ALA A 179 7.25 17.64 7.58
C ALA A 179 6.66 16.32 7.07
N CYS A 180 7.45 15.23 7.04
CA CYS A 180 6.94 13.92 6.68
C CYS A 180 5.71 13.54 7.52
N ARG A 181 5.82 13.57 8.85
CA ARG A 181 4.71 13.19 9.74
C ARG A 181 3.44 14.02 9.60
N ARG A 182 3.53 15.27 9.10
CA ARG A 182 2.33 16.08 8.83
C ARG A 182 1.73 15.72 7.47
N ILE A 183 2.57 15.54 6.46
CA ILE A 183 2.14 15.09 5.12
C ILE A 183 1.41 13.74 5.23
N GLU A 184 1.94 12.80 6.01
CA GLU A 184 1.31 11.50 6.28
C GLU A 184 -0.08 11.59 6.94
N ARG A 185 -0.34 12.66 7.69
CA ARG A 185 -1.61 12.89 8.39
C ARG A 185 -2.66 13.54 7.51
N GLU A 186 -2.22 14.39 6.60
CA GLU A 186 -3.11 15.25 5.82
C GLU A 186 -3.44 14.66 4.44
N ARG A 187 -2.67 13.67 3.98
CA ARG A 187 -2.83 13.07 2.65
C ARG A 187 -3.47 11.69 2.71
N PRO A 188 -4.66 11.48 2.11
CA PRO A 188 -5.33 10.18 2.12
C PRO A 188 -4.58 9.11 1.32
N GLU A 189 -3.71 9.51 0.39
CA GLU A 189 -2.85 8.57 -0.35
C GLU A 189 -1.72 7.99 0.51
N LEU A 190 -1.47 8.59 1.68
CA LEU A 190 -0.47 8.15 2.64
C LEU A 190 -1.17 7.58 3.87
N VAL A 191 -0.75 6.39 4.30
CA VAL A 191 -1.31 5.79 5.49
C VAL A 191 -0.67 6.45 6.72
N GLU A 192 -1.46 7.18 7.50
CA GLU A 192 -1.05 7.61 8.84
C GLU A 192 -0.74 6.34 9.65
N LEU A 193 0.55 6.12 9.92
CA LEU A 193 0.95 4.98 10.74
C LEU A 193 0.68 5.31 12.21
N ASP A 194 -0.46 4.83 12.72
CA ASP A 194 -0.52 4.46 14.13
C ASP A 194 0.60 3.45 14.41
N ARG A 195 1.14 3.51 15.63
CA ARG A 195 2.25 2.67 16.10
C ARG A 195 1.95 1.17 15.90
N ALA A 196 0.67 0.79 15.89
CA ALA A 196 0.19 -0.57 15.63
C ALA A 196 0.30 -1.03 14.17
N ILE A 197 0.19 -0.13 13.18
CA ILE A 197 0.22 -0.49 11.74
C ILE A 197 1.68 -0.56 11.21
N THR A 198 2.63 -0.02 11.98
CA THR A 198 4.06 -0.04 11.63
C THR A 198 4.62 -1.48 11.62
N GLU A 199 3.87 -2.45 12.17
CA GLU A 199 4.23 -3.85 12.35
C GLU A 199 3.65 -4.83 11.29
N SER A 200 3.16 -4.38 10.13
CA SER A 200 2.95 -5.35 9.03
C SER A 200 4.33 -5.83 8.53
N HIS A 201 4.84 -6.90 9.13
CA HIS A 201 6.18 -7.44 8.97
C HIS A 201 6.31 -8.36 7.74
N VAL A 202 5.42 -8.21 6.75
CA VAL A 202 5.37 -9.11 5.61
C VAL A 202 6.68 -8.98 4.82
N ARG A 203 7.50 -10.02 4.89
CA ARG A 203 8.81 -10.08 4.24
C ARG A 203 8.63 -10.42 2.77
N TYR A 204 9.32 -9.65 1.92
CA TYR A 204 9.44 -9.97 0.50
C TYR A 204 10.77 -9.50 -0.07
N ARG A 205 11.11 -10.04 -1.23
CA ARG A 205 12.25 -9.59 -2.03
C ARG A 205 11.74 -8.81 -3.24
N TYR A 206 12.42 -7.72 -3.60
CA TYR A 206 12.09 -6.94 -4.80
C TYR A 206 11.96 -7.81 -6.05
N ALA A 207 12.81 -8.83 -6.23
CA ALA A 207 12.75 -9.75 -7.35
C ALA A 207 11.43 -10.55 -7.43
N GLU A 208 10.85 -10.94 -6.29
CA GLU A 208 9.57 -11.66 -6.25
C GLU A 208 8.44 -10.77 -6.73
N TRP A 209 8.44 -9.53 -6.25
CA TRP A 209 7.45 -8.54 -6.59
C TRP A 209 7.57 -8.08 -8.04
N ARG A 210 8.79 -7.84 -8.53
CA ARG A 210 9.07 -7.51 -9.92
C ARG A 210 8.56 -8.59 -10.87
N ARG A 211 8.75 -9.86 -10.51
CA ARG A 211 8.26 -11.02 -11.28
C ARG A 211 6.74 -11.03 -11.37
N TRP A 212 6.04 -10.75 -10.27
CA TRP A 212 4.59 -10.63 -10.29
C TRP A 212 4.12 -9.46 -11.16
N ALA A 213 4.69 -8.27 -10.96
CA ALA A 213 4.30 -7.08 -11.71
C ALA A 213 4.54 -7.24 -13.22
N GLU A 214 5.64 -7.89 -13.62
CA GLU A 214 5.90 -8.25 -15.01
C GLU A 214 4.90 -9.28 -15.56
N TRP A 215 4.60 -10.33 -14.79
CA TRP A 215 3.61 -11.31 -15.20
C TRP A 215 2.23 -10.67 -15.41
N LYS A 216 1.80 -9.84 -14.46
CA LYS A 216 0.49 -9.19 -14.47
C LYS A 216 0.39 -8.14 -15.56
N ALA A 217 1.41 -7.28 -15.72
CA ALA A 217 1.47 -6.31 -16.81
C ALA A 217 1.46 -6.98 -18.20
N ARG A 218 2.13 -8.14 -18.35
CA ARG A 218 2.08 -8.92 -19.58
C ARG A 218 0.70 -9.51 -19.83
N ARG A 219 0.05 -10.02 -18.78
CA ARG A 219 -1.25 -10.67 -18.88
C ARG A 219 -2.37 -9.68 -19.22
N ASP A 220 -2.36 -8.53 -18.57
CA ASP A 220 -3.37 -7.48 -18.75
C ASP A 220 -3.10 -6.61 -19.98
N HIS A 221 -2.02 -6.89 -20.72
CA HIS A 221 -1.67 -6.12 -21.90
C HIS A 221 -2.66 -6.37 -23.05
N THR A 222 -3.46 -5.35 -23.36
CA THR A 222 -4.44 -5.31 -24.46
C THR A 222 -4.02 -4.39 -25.61
N GLY A 223 -2.74 -3.97 -25.65
CA GLY A 223 -2.25 -3.04 -26.65
C GLY A 223 -2.12 -3.64 -28.07
N PRO A 224 -1.95 -2.78 -29.09
CA PRO A 224 -1.92 -3.21 -30.48
C PRO A 224 -0.68 -4.04 -30.85
N LEU A 225 0.42 -3.90 -30.10
CA LEU A 225 1.65 -4.66 -30.31
C LEU A 225 1.80 -5.76 -29.25
N PRO A 226 2.11 -7.01 -29.63
CA PRO A 226 2.37 -8.07 -28.65
C PRO A 226 3.48 -7.70 -27.66
N TRP A 227 3.36 -8.16 -26.41
CA TRP A 227 4.31 -7.85 -25.32
C TRP A 227 5.80 -7.97 -25.69
N PRO A 228 6.28 -9.01 -26.41
CA PRO A 228 7.69 -9.13 -26.78
C PRO A 228 8.19 -8.05 -27.75
N MET A 229 7.27 -7.43 -28.51
CA MET A 229 7.57 -6.38 -29.49
C MET A 229 7.56 -4.98 -28.89
N LEU A 230 7.11 -4.84 -27.64
CA LEU A 230 7.17 -3.56 -26.94
C LEU A 230 8.62 -3.17 -26.64
N GLY A 231 8.93 -1.89 -26.89
CA GLY A 231 10.18 -1.28 -26.47
C GLY A 231 10.43 -1.48 -24.97
N ARG A 232 11.71 -1.47 -24.57
CA ARG A 232 12.10 -1.69 -23.18
C ARG A 232 11.38 -0.72 -22.25
N ASP A 233 11.33 0.56 -22.59
CA ASP A 233 10.80 1.60 -21.71
C ASP A 233 9.28 1.53 -21.57
N GLU A 234 8.56 1.18 -22.65
CA GLU A 234 7.13 0.91 -22.62
C GLU A 234 6.81 -0.29 -21.70
N ARG A 235 7.59 -1.37 -21.77
CA ARG A 235 7.45 -2.50 -20.83
C ARG A 235 7.74 -2.05 -19.40
N MET A 236 8.76 -1.23 -19.17
CA MET A 236 9.08 -0.72 -17.83
C MET A 236 7.96 0.13 -17.26
N ARG A 237 7.38 1.05 -18.04
CA ARG A 237 6.24 1.87 -17.62
C ARG A 237 5.03 1.02 -17.24
N ARG A 238 4.67 0.02 -18.05
CA ARG A 238 3.54 -0.89 -17.73
C ARG A 238 3.80 -1.70 -16.47
N ILE A 239 5.01 -2.22 -16.30
CA ILE A 239 5.38 -2.95 -15.08
C ILE A 239 5.31 -2.03 -13.87
N ALA A 240 5.80 -0.79 -13.98
CA ALA A 240 5.76 0.20 -12.91
C ALA A 240 4.32 0.59 -12.52
N SER A 241 3.41 0.69 -13.49
CA SER A 241 1.99 0.93 -13.25
C SER A 241 1.34 -0.22 -12.46
N VAL A 242 1.53 -1.47 -12.89
CA VAL A 242 0.97 -2.64 -12.17
C VAL A 242 1.60 -2.81 -10.78
N ALA A 243 2.90 -2.52 -10.69
CA ALA A 243 3.59 -2.44 -9.43
C ALA A 243 2.85 -1.51 -8.45
N ALA A 244 2.19 -0.45 -8.93
CA ALA A 244 1.72 0.62 -8.08
C ALA A 244 0.47 0.34 -7.26
N ASP A 245 -0.41 -0.55 -7.74
CA ASP A 245 -1.74 -0.73 -7.17
C ASP A 245 -1.73 -1.40 -5.79
N THR A 246 -0.94 -2.45 -5.55
CA THR A 246 -0.57 -3.04 -4.23
C THR A 246 0.15 -4.38 -4.47
N MET A 247 1.15 -4.71 -3.64
CA MET A 247 1.85 -5.98 -3.77
C MET A 247 1.05 -7.15 -3.13
N PRO A 248 0.90 -8.31 -3.82
CA PRO A 248 0.13 -9.46 -3.37
C PRO A 248 0.38 -9.94 -1.93
N LYS A 249 1.65 -10.13 -1.55
CA LYS A 249 2.00 -10.60 -0.20
C LYS A 249 1.45 -9.69 0.88
N GLN A 250 1.45 -8.38 0.67
CA GLN A 250 0.93 -7.43 1.65
C GLN A 250 -0.57 -7.42 1.70
N HIS A 251 -1.23 -7.50 0.53
CA HIS A 251 -2.67 -7.67 0.47
C HIS A 251 -3.10 -8.92 1.24
N VAL A 252 -2.51 -10.08 0.93
CA VAL A 252 -2.75 -11.34 1.65
C VAL A 252 -2.41 -11.21 3.13
N GLY A 253 -1.25 -10.62 3.46
CA GLY A 253 -0.82 -10.48 4.85
C GLY A 253 -1.75 -9.63 5.70
N ARG A 254 -2.26 -8.51 5.17
CA ARG A 254 -3.25 -7.66 5.86
C ARG A 254 -4.54 -8.41 6.13
N ILE A 255 -5.05 -9.16 5.16
CA ILE A 255 -6.29 -9.93 5.33
C ILE A 255 -6.09 -11.03 6.37
N VAL A 256 -4.96 -11.75 6.33
CA VAL A 256 -4.68 -12.82 7.29
C VAL A 256 -4.46 -12.25 8.70
N GLU A 257 -3.81 -11.11 8.83
CA GLU A 257 -3.65 -10.40 10.10
C GLU A 257 -5.02 -9.96 10.66
N ALA A 258 -5.89 -9.41 9.82
CA ALA A 258 -7.27 -9.07 10.21
C ALA A 258 -8.07 -10.31 10.65
N CYS A 259 -7.94 -11.43 9.93
CA CYS A 259 -8.54 -12.70 10.32
C CYS A 259 -8.06 -13.15 11.70
N ALA A 260 -6.75 -13.07 11.97
CA ALA A 260 -6.18 -13.46 13.26
C ALA A 260 -6.72 -12.59 14.41
N LYS A 261 -6.75 -11.27 14.22
CA LYS A 261 -7.27 -10.32 15.23
C LYS A 261 -8.77 -10.49 15.49
N ALA A 262 -9.54 -10.89 14.48
CA ALA A 262 -10.98 -11.13 14.61
C ALA A 262 -11.33 -12.53 15.16
N SER A 263 -10.34 -13.42 15.33
CA SER A 263 -10.55 -14.79 15.80
C SER A 263 -10.35 -14.90 17.31
N ARG A 264 -11.21 -15.67 17.97
CA ARG A 264 -11.08 -16.00 19.41
C ARG A 264 -10.48 -17.39 19.65
N SER A 265 -10.44 -18.22 18.63
CA SER A 265 -9.91 -19.58 18.67
C SER A 265 -9.18 -19.95 17.37
N GLU A 266 -8.39 -21.03 17.43
CA GLU A 266 -7.61 -21.50 16.27
C GLU A 266 -8.50 -22.00 15.12
N ASP A 267 -9.62 -22.66 15.43
CA ASP A 267 -10.57 -23.14 14.43
C ASP A 267 -11.28 -21.98 13.72
N GLU A 268 -11.66 -20.91 14.43
CA GLU A 268 -12.21 -19.69 13.83
C GLU A 268 -11.22 -19.04 12.87
N PHE A 269 -9.94 -18.96 13.25
CA PHE A 269 -8.90 -18.40 12.38
C PHE A 269 -8.78 -19.18 11.07
N ILE A 270 -8.76 -20.51 11.14
CA ILE A 270 -8.70 -21.37 9.95
C ILE A 270 -9.90 -21.08 9.05
N ARG A 271 -11.12 -21.06 9.61
CA ARG A 271 -12.34 -20.80 8.83
C ARG A 271 -12.36 -19.41 8.20
N ARG A 272 -11.98 -18.37 8.95
CA ARG A 272 -11.91 -16.99 8.44
C ARG A 272 -10.91 -16.85 7.28
N VAL A 273 -9.69 -17.40 7.43
CA VAL A 273 -8.69 -17.38 6.35
C VAL A 273 -9.20 -18.12 5.11
N ARG A 274 -9.86 -19.26 5.28
CA ARG A 274 -10.41 -20.05 4.17
C ARG A 274 -11.56 -19.36 3.46
N ARG A 275 -12.34 -18.57 4.20
CA ARG A 275 -13.47 -17.80 3.66
C ARG A 275 -13.03 -16.63 2.79
N GLU A 276 -11.87 -16.05 3.07
CA GLU A 276 -11.23 -15.05 2.20
C GLU A 276 -10.62 -15.67 0.91
N GLY A 277 -10.94 -16.93 0.61
CA GLY A 277 -10.51 -17.63 -0.60
C GLY A 277 -9.08 -18.18 -0.54
N PHE A 278 -8.43 -18.12 0.63
CA PHE A 278 -7.09 -18.68 0.81
C PHE A 278 -7.13 -20.16 1.20
N SER A 279 -6.11 -20.92 0.80
CA SER A 279 -5.86 -22.24 1.41
C SER A 279 -4.91 -22.08 2.59
N ILE A 280 -5.16 -22.76 3.71
CA ILE A 280 -4.29 -22.73 4.89
C ILE A 280 -3.90 -24.16 5.29
N ASP A 281 -2.66 -24.54 5.04
CA ASP A 281 -2.16 -25.89 5.33
C ASP A 281 -1.39 -25.90 6.66
N PRO A 282 -1.60 -26.88 7.55
CA PRO A 282 -0.79 -27.04 8.74
C PRO A 282 0.60 -27.57 8.39
N ARG A 283 1.60 -27.12 9.14
CA ARG A 283 2.92 -27.74 9.18
C ARG A 283 2.99 -28.62 10.43
N LEU A 284 2.89 -29.92 10.24
CA LEU A 284 2.94 -30.89 11.33
C LEU A 284 4.36 -31.05 11.90
N ARG A 285 4.44 -31.38 13.19
CA ARG A 285 5.67 -31.74 13.87
C ARG A 285 6.28 -32.97 13.22
N LYS A 286 7.62 -33.04 13.17
CA LYS A 286 8.34 -34.21 12.65
C LYS A 286 7.87 -35.49 13.39
N GLY A 287 7.49 -36.51 12.63
CA GLY A 287 7.01 -37.80 13.16
C GLY A 287 5.49 -37.92 13.27
N VAL A 288 4.74 -36.83 13.10
CA VAL A 288 3.27 -36.86 13.05
C VAL A 288 2.83 -36.99 11.60
N THR A 289 1.94 -37.95 11.32
CA THR A 289 1.33 -38.13 10.00
C THR A 289 -0.07 -37.52 10.00
N ARG A 290 -0.72 -37.48 8.84
CA ARG A 290 -2.08 -36.96 8.72
C ARG A 290 -3.08 -37.83 9.49
N GLU A 291 -2.81 -39.13 9.59
CA GLU A 291 -3.64 -40.13 10.26
C GLU A 291 -3.43 -40.11 11.78
N SER A 292 -2.19 -39.86 12.25
CA SER A 292 -1.86 -39.79 13.68
C SER A 292 -2.03 -38.41 14.30
N PHE A 293 -2.49 -37.42 13.52
CA PHE A 293 -2.72 -36.05 13.98
C PHE A 293 -4.02 -35.95 14.81
N ASP A 294 -3.92 -35.80 16.12
CA ASP A 294 -5.05 -35.81 17.08
C ASP A 294 -5.08 -34.61 18.04
N SER A 295 -4.05 -33.75 18.02
CA SER A 295 -3.95 -32.59 18.91
C SER A 295 -3.43 -31.35 18.17
N PRO A 296 -3.99 -30.15 18.40
CA PRO A 296 -3.49 -28.91 17.79
C PRO A 296 -2.00 -28.65 18.08
N GLY A 297 -1.50 -29.08 19.24
CA GLY A 297 -0.09 -28.93 19.63
C GLY A 297 0.92 -29.64 18.71
N GLN A 298 0.44 -30.56 17.86
CA GLN A 298 1.24 -31.22 16.83
C GLN A 298 1.45 -30.33 15.60
N VAL A 299 0.70 -29.23 15.44
CA VAL A 299 0.91 -28.21 14.40
C VAL A 299 1.94 -27.20 14.88
N VAL A 300 3.06 -27.08 14.14
CA VAL A 300 4.21 -26.20 14.45
C VAL A 300 4.26 -24.94 13.58
N GLY A 301 3.23 -24.72 12.76
CA GLY A 301 3.09 -23.55 11.89
C GLY A 301 2.06 -23.82 10.81
N TYR A 302 1.90 -22.87 9.90
CA TYR A 302 0.96 -22.99 8.79
C TYR A 302 1.55 -22.34 7.53
N ARG A 303 0.98 -22.71 6.39
CA ARG A 303 1.28 -22.15 5.08
C ARG A 303 0.00 -21.67 4.43
N ILE A 304 0.00 -20.44 3.96
CA ILE A 304 -1.11 -19.86 3.21
C ILE A 304 -0.80 -19.96 1.72
N THR A 305 -1.77 -20.40 0.94
CA THR A 305 -1.73 -20.36 -0.52
C THR A 305 -2.83 -19.44 -1.01
N TRP A 306 -2.46 -18.38 -1.71
CA TRP A 306 -3.39 -17.52 -2.43
C TRP A 306 -3.35 -17.84 -3.91
N ARG A 307 -4.53 -17.91 -4.54
CA ARG A 307 -4.68 -17.99 -5.98
C ARG A 307 -5.50 -16.78 -6.40
N SER A 308 -4.93 -15.94 -7.24
CA SER A 308 -5.66 -14.84 -7.84
C SER A 308 -6.66 -15.37 -8.87
N THR A 309 -7.66 -14.56 -9.19
CA THR A 309 -8.68 -14.84 -10.22
C THR A 309 -8.06 -15.06 -11.60
N ASP A 310 -6.92 -14.43 -11.85
CA ASP A 310 -6.17 -14.53 -13.10
C ASP A 310 -5.11 -15.65 -13.09
N GLY A 311 -5.07 -16.49 -12.06
CA GLY A 311 -4.30 -17.74 -12.03
C GLY A 311 -2.87 -17.61 -11.51
N TRP A 312 -2.46 -16.45 -10.99
CA TRP A 312 -1.24 -16.35 -10.19
C TRP A 312 -1.41 -17.14 -8.90
N THR A 313 -0.38 -17.85 -8.48
CA THR A 313 -0.38 -18.59 -7.21
C THR A 313 0.80 -18.16 -6.38
N GLU A 314 0.53 -17.77 -5.15
CA GLU A 314 1.55 -17.38 -4.19
C GLU A 314 1.42 -18.15 -2.88
N ARG A 315 2.57 -18.50 -2.30
CA ARG A 315 2.64 -19.29 -1.07
C ARG A 315 3.41 -18.52 -0.01
N PHE A 316 2.89 -18.54 1.20
CA PHE A 316 3.38 -17.80 2.36
C PHE A 316 3.54 -18.74 3.53
N ASN A 317 4.67 -18.69 4.21
CA ASN A 317 4.77 -19.27 5.54
C ASN A 317 4.34 -18.22 6.56
N ALA A 318 3.92 -18.67 7.75
CA ALA A 318 3.67 -17.77 8.89
C ALA A 318 4.83 -16.77 9.14
N THR A 319 6.09 -17.20 8.94
CA THR A 319 7.27 -16.35 9.10
C THR A 319 7.42 -15.26 8.05
N ASP A 320 6.80 -15.44 6.88
CA ASP A 320 6.79 -14.45 5.81
C ASP A 320 5.78 -13.33 6.10
N LEU A 321 4.77 -13.60 6.96
CA LEU A 321 3.75 -12.63 7.35
C LEU A 321 4.20 -11.75 8.53
N GLY A 322 4.96 -12.32 9.45
CA GLY A 322 5.47 -11.61 10.62
C GLY A 322 5.87 -12.54 11.76
N SER A 323 6.52 -12.00 12.80
CA SER A 323 6.86 -12.79 13.99
C SER A 323 5.68 -13.03 14.93
N ASP A 324 4.77 -12.06 14.97
CA ASP A 324 3.44 -12.05 15.59
C ASP A 324 2.51 -13.08 14.94
N MET A 325 2.58 -13.24 13.61
CA MET A 325 1.78 -14.22 12.86
C MET A 325 2.24 -15.67 13.03
N ARG A 326 3.20 -15.96 13.92
CA ARG A 326 3.58 -17.36 14.21
C ARG A 326 2.47 -18.03 15.01
N LEU A 327 2.08 -19.24 14.63
CA LEU A 327 1.01 -19.99 15.31
C LEU A 327 1.19 -20.07 16.84
N ARG A 328 2.43 -20.21 17.33
CA ARG A 328 2.74 -20.19 18.78
C ARG A 328 2.36 -18.86 19.45
N LYS A 329 2.52 -17.73 18.76
CA LYS A 329 2.18 -16.39 19.25
C LYS A 329 0.67 -16.18 19.23
N LEU A 330 0.03 -16.49 18.10
CA LEU A 330 -1.43 -16.39 17.94
C LEU A 330 -2.18 -17.21 19.00
N ARG A 331 -1.74 -18.45 19.24
CA ARG A 331 -2.30 -19.28 20.32
C ARG A 331 -2.23 -18.61 21.69
N GLY A 332 -1.26 -17.73 21.96
CA GLY A 332 -1.19 -17.03 23.25
C GLY A 332 -2.39 -16.13 23.55
N GLU A 333 -3.14 -15.71 22.52
CA GLU A 333 -4.27 -14.78 22.63
C GLU A 333 -5.64 -15.48 22.51
N TRP A 334 -5.64 -16.73 22.05
CA TRP A 334 -6.85 -17.51 21.78
C TRP A 334 -7.26 -18.40 22.95
N ILE A 335 -8.53 -18.80 22.96
CA ILE A 335 -9.10 -19.76 23.91
C ILE A 335 -8.61 -21.18 23.59
N HIS A 336 -8.36 -22.00 24.64
CA HIS A 336 -7.88 -23.40 24.56
C HIS A 336 -8.76 -24.38 25.34
N ASP A 337 -10.08 -24.30 25.20
CA ASP A 337 -10.97 -25.30 25.78
C ASP A 337 -11.03 -26.58 24.91
N ALA A 338 -11.43 -27.70 25.49
CA ALA A 338 -11.47 -29.00 24.81
C ALA A 338 -12.31 -29.01 23.52
N ARG A 339 -13.38 -28.20 23.44
CA ARG A 339 -14.20 -28.09 22.23
C ARG A 339 -13.43 -27.33 21.14
N SER A 340 -12.83 -26.19 21.47
CA SER A 340 -12.04 -25.40 20.53
C SER A 340 -10.85 -26.19 19.97
N GLU A 341 -10.15 -26.96 20.80
CA GLU A 341 -9.04 -27.81 20.36
C GLU A 341 -9.50 -28.94 19.43
N ALA A 342 -10.60 -29.62 19.77
CA ALA A 342 -11.17 -30.67 18.93
C ALA A 342 -11.65 -30.14 17.56
N LEU A 343 -12.23 -28.93 17.54
CA LEU A 343 -12.62 -28.26 16.31
C LEU A 343 -11.40 -27.86 15.47
N ALA A 344 -10.33 -27.35 16.10
CA ALA A 344 -9.12 -26.98 15.39
C ALA A 344 -8.48 -28.18 14.69
N VAL A 345 -8.43 -29.35 15.33
CA VAL A 345 -7.96 -30.60 14.68
C VAL A 345 -8.83 -30.95 13.47
N GLN A 346 -10.14 -30.85 13.60
CA GLN A 346 -11.07 -31.15 12.51
C GLN A 346 -10.93 -30.18 11.34
N GLU A 347 -10.80 -28.87 11.61
CA GLU A 347 -10.61 -27.85 10.58
C GLU A 347 -9.25 -27.97 9.90
N TRP A 348 -8.18 -28.29 10.64
CA TRP A 348 -6.88 -28.58 10.05
C TRP A 348 -6.92 -29.80 9.14
N ARG A 349 -7.59 -30.87 9.57
CA ARG A 349 -7.81 -32.05 8.74
C ARG A 349 -8.58 -31.66 7.48
N ALA A 350 -9.74 -31.01 7.61
CA ALA A 350 -10.54 -30.57 6.48
C ALA A 350 -9.73 -29.72 5.49
N SER A 351 -8.92 -28.79 5.99
CA SER A 351 -8.04 -27.97 5.15
C SER A 351 -6.99 -28.80 4.40
N MET A 352 -6.31 -29.73 5.07
CA MET A 352 -5.32 -30.64 4.43
C MET A 352 -5.91 -31.51 3.32
N GLU A 353 -7.20 -31.84 3.40
CA GLU A 353 -7.89 -32.66 2.39
C GLU A 353 -8.69 -31.82 1.40
N ASN A 354 -8.59 -30.48 1.50
CA ASN A 354 -9.36 -29.54 0.70
C ASN A 354 -10.89 -29.79 0.77
N ARG A 355 -11.37 -30.29 1.92
CA ARG A 355 -12.80 -30.47 2.23
C ARG A 355 -13.39 -29.17 2.77
N PRO A 356 -14.67 -28.86 2.54
CA PRO A 356 -15.33 -27.69 3.13
C PRO A 356 -15.12 -27.60 4.66
N PRO A 357 -15.12 -26.39 5.25
CA PRO A 357 -15.14 -26.23 6.70
C PRO A 357 -16.25 -27.08 7.35
N LEU A 358 -15.96 -27.66 8.51
CA LEU A 358 -16.92 -28.54 9.17
C LEU A 358 -18.04 -27.74 9.85
N VAL A 359 -17.68 -26.63 10.49
CA VAL A 359 -18.64 -25.74 11.14
C VAL A 359 -19.28 -24.84 10.09
N THR A 360 -20.61 -24.91 9.97
CA THR A 360 -21.39 -24.19 8.96
C THR A 360 -22.13 -22.97 9.49
N ASP A 361 -22.19 -22.77 10.80
CA ASP A 361 -22.94 -21.73 11.51
C ASP A 361 -22.06 -20.98 12.53
N GLY A 362 -20.74 -20.96 12.30
CA GLY A 362 -19.80 -20.32 13.21
C GLY A 362 -20.01 -18.81 13.30
N MET A 363 -19.62 -18.21 14.43
CA MET A 363 -19.74 -16.77 14.72
C MET A 363 -19.15 -15.88 13.63
N GLU A 364 -18.15 -16.37 12.88
CA GLU A 364 -17.59 -15.65 11.75
C GLU A 364 -18.64 -15.31 10.69
N ARG A 365 -19.73 -16.07 10.55
CA ARG A 365 -20.76 -15.91 9.51
C ARG A 365 -21.79 -14.82 9.76
N GLY A 366 -21.97 -14.40 11.01
CA GLY A 366 -22.95 -13.35 11.33
C GLY A 366 -22.66 -12.02 10.62
N ALA A 367 -23.70 -11.25 10.34
CA ALA A 367 -23.65 -9.97 9.64
C ALA A 367 -22.58 -8.98 10.19
N ALA A 368 -22.37 -8.98 11.51
CA ALA A 368 -21.36 -8.13 12.16
C ALA A 368 -19.90 -8.55 11.90
N ASN A 369 -19.68 -9.74 11.33
CA ASN A 369 -18.37 -10.37 11.13
C ASN A 369 -18.05 -10.67 9.67
N LEU A 370 -18.80 -10.09 8.72
CA LEU A 370 -18.60 -10.29 7.29
C LEU A 370 -17.17 -9.94 6.86
N SER A 371 -16.58 -10.84 6.06
CA SER A 371 -15.25 -10.70 5.50
C SER A 371 -15.27 -9.77 4.28
N THR A 372 -14.08 -9.37 3.79
CA THR A 372 -14.01 -8.57 2.55
C THR A 372 -14.58 -9.36 1.37
N HIS A 373 -14.20 -10.63 1.26
CA HIS A 373 -14.73 -11.53 0.24
C HIS A 373 -16.25 -11.72 0.33
N ASP A 374 -16.84 -11.74 1.53
CA ASP A 374 -18.29 -11.85 1.65
C ASP A 374 -19.01 -10.61 1.13
N MET A 375 -18.49 -9.42 1.45
CA MET A 375 -19.05 -8.17 0.94
C MET A 375 -18.94 -8.10 -0.58
N GLU A 376 -17.77 -8.46 -1.15
CA GLU A 376 -17.61 -8.57 -2.60
C GLU A 376 -18.62 -9.54 -3.23
N ARG A 377 -18.79 -10.74 -2.64
CA ARG A 377 -19.75 -11.73 -3.11
C ARG A 377 -21.19 -11.24 -3.01
N LEU A 378 -21.57 -10.60 -1.91
CA LEU A 378 -22.90 -10.05 -1.73
C LEU A 378 -23.20 -8.96 -2.79
N ILE A 379 -22.23 -8.07 -3.04
CA ILE A 379 -22.35 -7.01 -4.06
C ILE A 379 -22.43 -7.61 -5.46
N ASP A 380 -21.57 -8.57 -5.80
CA ASP A 380 -21.54 -9.22 -7.11
C ASP A 380 -22.86 -9.94 -7.41
N GLU A 381 -23.36 -10.74 -6.47
CA GLU A 381 -24.64 -11.45 -6.63
C GLU A 381 -25.81 -10.47 -6.76
N ALA A 382 -25.86 -9.44 -5.92
CA ALA A 382 -26.89 -8.39 -6.02
C ALA A 382 -26.84 -7.68 -7.38
N PHE A 383 -25.65 -7.37 -7.89
CA PHE A 383 -25.48 -6.73 -9.19
C PHE A 383 -25.87 -7.66 -10.34
N HIS A 384 -25.57 -8.97 -10.25
CA HIS A 384 -25.99 -9.96 -11.23
C HIS A 384 -27.51 -10.13 -11.28
N VAL A 385 -28.18 -10.11 -10.12
CA VAL A 385 -29.65 -10.11 -10.05
C VAL A 385 -30.21 -8.83 -10.66
N ALA A 386 -29.68 -7.66 -10.34
CA ALA A 386 -30.13 -6.40 -10.92
C ALA A 386 -29.95 -6.36 -12.45
N LEU A 387 -28.82 -6.88 -12.95
CA LEU A 387 -28.56 -7.00 -14.38
C LEU A 387 -29.47 -8.00 -15.09
N SER A 388 -29.76 -9.15 -14.46
CA SER A 388 -30.64 -10.17 -15.06
C SER A 388 -32.06 -9.65 -15.20
N VAL A 389 -32.59 -8.97 -14.17
CA VAL A 389 -33.89 -8.29 -14.18
C VAL A 389 -33.92 -7.19 -15.24
N ARG A 390 -32.87 -6.36 -15.34
CA ARG A 390 -32.80 -5.30 -16.35
C ARG A 390 -32.74 -5.85 -17.78
N ARG A 391 -32.05 -6.98 -17.99
CA ARG A 391 -31.93 -7.62 -19.32
C ARG A 391 -33.21 -8.32 -19.77
N ALA A 392 -34.08 -8.71 -18.85
CA ALA A 392 -35.39 -9.26 -19.19
C ALA A 392 -36.27 -8.25 -19.96
N GLY A 393 -36.00 -6.94 -19.84
CA GLY A 393 -36.70 -5.91 -20.60
C GLY A 393 -38.20 -5.89 -20.27
N GLU A 394 -39.04 -5.83 -21.30
CA GLU A 394 -40.51 -5.84 -21.18
C GLU A 394 -41.12 -7.25 -21.29
N ASP A 395 -40.30 -8.31 -21.48
CA ASP A 395 -40.81 -9.69 -21.54
C ASP A 395 -41.27 -10.14 -20.14
N PRO A 396 -42.59 -10.32 -19.90
CA PRO A 396 -43.12 -10.62 -18.57
C PRO A 396 -42.65 -11.97 -18.03
N ASP A 397 -42.49 -12.97 -18.91
CA ASP A 397 -42.08 -14.31 -18.52
C ASP A 397 -40.58 -14.37 -18.20
N ALA A 398 -39.77 -13.62 -18.93
CA ALA A 398 -38.35 -13.48 -18.61
C ALA A 398 -38.13 -12.69 -17.32
N TYR A 399 -38.96 -11.67 -17.08
CA TYR A 399 -38.91 -10.85 -15.87
C TYR A 399 -39.28 -11.67 -14.63
N ASP A 400 -40.40 -12.42 -14.66
CA ASP A 400 -40.83 -13.26 -13.54
C ASP A 400 -39.79 -14.36 -13.22
N ARG A 401 -39.18 -14.96 -14.24
CA ARG A 401 -38.07 -15.91 -14.03
C ARG A 401 -36.85 -15.26 -13.38
N ALA A 402 -36.43 -14.08 -13.85
CA ALA A 402 -35.29 -13.37 -13.29
C ALA A 402 -35.53 -12.95 -11.83
N LEU A 403 -36.75 -12.51 -11.51
CA LEU A 403 -37.15 -12.12 -10.17
C LEU A 403 -37.16 -13.31 -9.20
N ARG A 404 -37.74 -14.44 -9.60
CA ARG A 404 -37.75 -15.67 -8.78
C ARG A 404 -36.34 -16.19 -8.51
N GLU A 405 -35.46 -16.16 -9.50
CA GLU A 405 -34.07 -16.56 -9.31
C GLU A 405 -33.33 -15.58 -8.39
N GLY A 406 -33.58 -14.27 -8.53
CA GLY A 406 -33.06 -13.25 -7.63
C GLY A 406 -33.47 -13.45 -6.16
N LEU A 407 -34.75 -13.75 -5.92
CA LEU A 407 -35.26 -14.04 -4.57
C LEU A 407 -34.60 -15.28 -3.97
N ARG A 408 -34.42 -16.36 -4.74
CA ARG A 408 -33.70 -17.56 -4.28
C ARG A 408 -32.23 -17.29 -3.93
N VAL A 409 -31.58 -16.42 -4.69
CA VAL A 409 -30.20 -15.99 -4.38
C VAL A 409 -30.20 -15.21 -3.08
N PHE A 410 -31.16 -14.30 -2.88
CA PHE A 410 -31.28 -13.53 -1.65
C PHE A 410 -31.53 -14.41 -0.42
N ASP A 411 -32.50 -15.34 -0.47
CA ASP A 411 -32.80 -16.27 0.64
C ASP A 411 -31.55 -17.09 1.02
N ARG A 412 -30.84 -17.62 0.01
CA ARG A 412 -29.61 -18.37 0.24
C ARG A 412 -28.51 -17.53 0.89
N LEU A 413 -28.39 -16.25 0.53
CA LEU A 413 -27.43 -15.33 1.15
C LEU A 413 -27.85 -14.98 2.58
N SER A 414 -29.15 -14.78 2.80
CA SER A 414 -29.73 -14.49 4.11
C SER A 414 -29.47 -15.62 5.12
N GLU A 415 -29.77 -16.86 4.74
CA GLU A 415 -29.49 -18.06 5.55
C GLU A 415 -27.98 -18.21 5.80
N ARG A 416 -27.15 -18.01 4.78
CA ARG A 416 -25.70 -18.19 4.87
C ARG A 416 -25.03 -17.22 5.84
N TYR A 417 -25.52 -15.99 5.89
CA TYR A 417 -24.90 -14.88 6.64
C TYR A 417 -25.70 -14.48 7.89
N GLY A 418 -26.80 -15.18 8.18
CA GLY A 418 -27.67 -14.89 9.32
C GLY A 418 -28.27 -13.48 9.23
N LEU A 419 -28.69 -13.04 8.04
CA LEU A 419 -29.29 -11.72 7.83
C LEU A 419 -30.74 -11.65 8.34
N GLU A 420 -31.35 -12.79 8.63
CA GLU A 420 -32.76 -12.90 9.06
C GLU A 420 -33.04 -12.20 10.39
N ASP A 421 -32.10 -12.24 11.35
CA ASP A 421 -32.25 -11.63 12.67
C ASP A 421 -32.24 -10.09 12.63
N GLY A 422 -31.57 -9.49 11.63
CA GLY A 422 -31.48 -8.03 11.49
C GLY A 422 -32.73 -7.42 10.84
N PHE A 423 -33.34 -8.11 9.89
CA PHE A 423 -34.54 -7.62 9.19
C PHE A 423 -35.80 -7.65 10.08
N LEU A 424 -35.92 -8.64 10.98
CA LEU A 424 -37.05 -8.72 11.92
C LEU A 424 -36.94 -7.71 13.07
N ALA A 425 -35.72 -7.37 13.50
CA ALA A 425 -35.49 -6.34 14.51
C ALA A 425 -35.94 -4.94 14.04
N ASP A 426 -35.64 -4.58 12.78
CA ASP A 426 -36.00 -3.27 12.21
C ASP A 426 -37.52 -3.14 11.94
N GLN A 427 -38.21 -4.23 11.57
CA GLN A 427 -39.67 -4.20 11.45
C GLN A 427 -40.40 -4.06 12.79
N SER A 428 -39.82 -4.55 13.89
CA SER A 428 -40.42 -4.40 15.23
C SER A 428 -40.40 -2.96 15.74
N ASP A 429 -39.38 -2.17 15.37
CA ASP A 429 -39.29 -0.74 15.70
C ASP A 429 -40.20 0.13 14.82
N VAL A 430 -40.45 -0.28 13.56
CA VAL A 430 -41.38 0.45 12.67
C VAL A 430 -42.85 0.21 13.07
N ILE A 431 -43.22 -1.02 13.45
CA ILE A 431 -44.60 -1.34 13.86
C ILE A 431 -44.92 -0.82 15.28
N GLY A 432 -43.91 -0.77 16.18
CA GLY A 432 -44.08 -0.25 17.53
C GLY A 432 -44.29 1.27 17.61
N ASN A 433 -43.85 2.02 16.60
CA ASN A 433 -43.97 3.49 16.56
C ASN A 433 -45.28 3.99 15.94
N ASP A 434 -45.97 3.16 15.15
CA ASP A 434 -47.25 3.52 14.54
C ASP A 434 -48.43 3.30 15.51
N ALA A 435 -48.34 2.28 16.37
CA ALA A 435 -49.37 1.99 17.39
C ALA A 435 -49.45 3.02 18.53
N ARG A 436 -48.51 3.99 18.62
CA ARG A 436 -48.52 5.07 19.64
C ARG A 436 -48.99 6.42 19.11
N ARG A 437 -49.36 6.53 17.83
CA ARG A 437 -49.78 7.81 17.22
C ARG A 437 -51.29 7.98 17.01
N GLU A 438 -52.11 6.97 17.32
CA GLU A 438 -53.57 7.04 17.08
C GLU A 438 -54.43 7.43 18.29
N ASP A 439 -53.87 7.70 19.48
CA ASP A 439 -54.68 7.97 20.69
C ASP A 439 -54.75 9.44 21.16
N GLU A 440 -54.36 10.40 20.31
CA GLU A 440 -54.57 11.84 20.60
C GLU A 440 -55.63 12.46 19.67
N GLY A 441 -56.90 12.15 19.96
CA GLY A 441 -58.05 12.87 19.40
C GLY A 441 -58.16 14.31 19.96
N PRO A 442 -58.76 15.25 19.20
CA PRO A 442 -58.73 16.68 19.53
C PRO A 442 -59.68 17.01 20.69
N ARG A 443 -59.15 17.65 21.74
CA ARG A 443 -59.96 18.34 22.75
C ARG A 443 -60.33 19.74 22.26
N THR A 444 -61.62 19.96 22.07
CA THR A 444 -62.25 21.25 21.83
C THR A 444 -62.26 22.12 23.10
N MET A 445 -61.82 23.37 22.98
CA MET A 445 -62.57 24.59 23.31
C MET A 445 -62.03 25.77 22.50
#